data_AF-A0A2D5UYH2-F1
#
_entry.id   AF-A0A2D5UYH2-F1
#
_cell.length_a   1.000
_cell.length_b   1.000
_cell.length_c   1.000
_cell.angle_alpha   90.00
_cell.angle_beta   90.00
_cell.angle_gamma   90.00
#
_symmetry.space_group_name_H-M   'P 1'
#
loop_
_entity.id
_entity.type
_entity.pdbx_description
1 polymer ?
#
loop_
_entity_poly.entity_id
_entity_poly.type
_entity_poly.pdbx_seq_one_letter_code
_entity_poly.pdbx_strand_id
1 'polypeptide(L)'
;MWNKLVFSKSASNRRFIILLIGLVLFSSIFLVRGILGNPLLFGVESYANLNEASSPTTLFTLLLSFVPVTFHMHLLLVQLGLMLLSLYLLDCVLSELTIRERSLALLLFLISPIALYLTSTITPYLLALTLSLAFILAYEKQHYFLSFLIAVVLPFVHLFSAILLFLYGLFLLSQEKSASKKKATIFLIGILVVFILLVSGVSISLKTEESLSPSFFISEFGAVQGYSFLFLFIGLIGLILSWKKTDLRYPLLLVLLFLSVINFATRIFVLIALSVFAAKALDRIIRRRWQVAYVKGLTLLLIFCTLLFSTLTQIRIEVDHTPVREDLQAYSFLNQQAFRDEQVFTHPSNQEYLFYYTGLSTPEELLTSPEELLSSFKLDNAVYLLEQDRIKYVYLDTATKKSWNIEESGLYFLLMNSGRFIRIYQLNSTEIYMYLGQEQS
;
A
#
# COMPACT_ATOMS: atom_id res chain seq x y z
N MET A 1 35.56 20.22 25.71
CA MET A 1 34.21 20.83 25.81
C MET A 1 33.68 21.33 24.46
N TRP A 2 34.51 21.85 23.55
CA TRP A 2 34.08 22.38 22.24
C TRP A 2 33.46 21.35 21.27
N ASN A 3 33.84 20.07 21.33
CA ASN A 3 33.23 19.05 20.47
C ASN A 3 31.77 18.72 20.82
N LYS A 4 31.27 18.95 22.04
CA LYS A 4 29.88 18.59 22.40
C LYS A 4 28.83 19.58 21.87
N LEU A 5 29.17 20.85 21.69
CA LEU A 5 28.23 21.90 21.24
C LEU A 5 28.05 21.95 19.71
N VAL A 6 29.07 21.55 18.94
CA VAL A 6 28.98 21.51 17.47
C VAL A 6 28.17 20.30 16.99
N PHE A 7 28.26 19.15 17.67
CA PHE A 7 27.48 17.96 17.30
C PHE A 7 25.99 18.05 17.66
N SER A 8 25.58 18.86 18.65
CA SER A 8 24.15 19.00 18.99
C SER A 8 23.38 19.82 17.93
N LYS A 9 23.96 20.90 17.40
CA LYS A 9 23.41 21.63 16.25
C LYS A 9 23.37 20.76 14.98
N SER A 10 24.37 19.89 14.79
CA SER A 10 24.43 18.99 13.63
C SER A 10 23.27 17.98 13.58
N ALA A 11 22.82 17.46 14.73
CA ALA A 11 21.74 16.47 14.75
C ALA A 11 20.38 17.05 14.35
N SER A 12 20.06 18.26 14.79
CA SER A 12 18.81 18.94 14.44
C SER A 12 18.73 19.25 12.94
N ASN A 13 19.81 19.81 12.38
CA ASN A 13 19.87 20.13 10.95
C ASN A 13 19.70 18.88 10.08
N ARG A 14 20.27 17.74 10.50
CA ARG A 14 20.16 16.49 9.76
C ARG A 14 18.72 15.97 9.69
N ARG A 15 17.98 16.02 10.80
CA ARG A 15 16.56 15.63 10.84
C ARG A 15 15.76 16.47 9.86
N PHE A 16 15.97 17.78 9.90
CA PHE A 16 15.32 18.71 8.98
C PHE A 16 15.65 18.38 7.51
N ILE A 17 16.91 18.09 7.19
CA ILE A 17 17.32 17.69 5.82
C ILE A 17 16.60 16.41 5.38
N ILE A 18 16.53 15.38 6.23
CA ILE A 18 15.85 14.11 5.89
C ILE A 18 14.35 14.33 5.69
N LEU A 19 13.71 15.13 6.55
CA LEU A 19 12.28 15.47 6.40
C LEU A 19 12.03 16.28 5.13
N LEU A 20 12.93 17.21 4.78
CA LEU A 20 12.84 17.99 3.55
C LEU A 20 13.01 17.09 2.31
N ILE A 21 13.96 16.15 2.33
CA ILE A 21 14.13 15.16 1.26
C ILE A 21 12.85 14.32 1.13
N GLY A 22 12.29 13.85 2.24
CA GLY A 22 11.02 13.10 2.24
C GLY A 22 9.87 13.92 1.66
N LEU A 23 9.74 15.18 2.08
CA LEU A 23 8.72 16.10 1.57
C LEU A 23 8.83 16.26 0.05
N VAL A 24 10.03 16.53 -0.47
CA VAL A 24 10.27 16.67 -1.92
C VAL A 24 9.99 15.37 -2.66
N LEU A 25 10.48 14.24 -2.14
CA LEU A 25 10.31 12.94 -2.79
C LEU A 25 8.84 12.54 -2.87
N PHE A 26 8.10 12.59 -1.76
CA PHE A 26 6.69 12.20 -1.75
C PHE A 26 5.79 13.20 -2.48
N SER A 27 6.08 14.50 -2.40
CA SER A 27 5.33 15.50 -3.19
C SER A 27 5.56 15.39 -4.69
N SER A 28 6.71 14.83 -5.12
CA SER A 28 7.02 14.70 -6.56
C SER A 28 6.00 13.85 -7.32
N ILE A 29 5.46 12.79 -6.71
CA ILE A 29 4.43 11.94 -7.33
C ILE A 29 3.19 12.77 -7.66
N PHE A 30 2.71 13.56 -6.69
CA PHE A 30 1.54 14.42 -6.87
C PHE A 30 1.79 15.57 -7.84
N LEU A 31 2.97 16.18 -7.80
CA LEU A 31 3.34 17.25 -8.73
C LEU A 31 3.39 16.73 -10.17
N VAL A 32 4.02 15.58 -10.41
CA VAL A 32 4.10 14.98 -11.74
C VAL A 32 2.71 14.57 -12.22
N ARG A 33 1.90 13.90 -11.40
CA ARG A 33 0.51 13.56 -11.73
C ARG A 33 -0.33 14.80 -12.05
N GLY A 34 -0.16 15.87 -11.28
CA GLY A 34 -0.81 17.16 -11.53
C GLY A 34 -0.40 17.80 -12.86
N ILE A 35 0.90 17.79 -13.19
CA ILE A 35 1.44 18.30 -14.47
C ILE A 35 0.88 17.51 -15.66
N LEU A 36 0.72 16.19 -15.51
CA LEU A 36 0.14 15.33 -16.54
C LEU A 36 -1.40 15.44 -16.64
N GLY A 37 -2.03 16.27 -15.81
CA GLY A 37 -3.49 16.44 -15.82
C GLY A 37 -4.26 15.30 -15.14
N ASN A 38 -3.58 14.48 -14.33
CA ASN A 38 -4.13 13.37 -13.57
C ASN A 38 -4.06 13.62 -12.05
N PRO A 39 -4.63 14.71 -11.50
CA PRO A 39 -4.41 15.08 -10.09
C PRO A 39 -5.07 14.11 -9.09
N LEU A 40 -5.60 12.98 -9.55
CA LEU A 40 -6.39 12.02 -8.80
C LEU A 40 -5.55 11.20 -7.82
N LEU A 41 -6.26 10.63 -6.83
CA LEU A 41 -5.72 9.64 -5.92
C LEU A 41 -5.21 8.43 -6.69
N PHE A 42 -4.15 7.83 -6.17
CA PHE A 42 -3.53 6.66 -6.76
C PHE A 42 -4.03 5.38 -6.06
N GLY A 43 -4.18 4.29 -6.81
CA GLY A 43 -4.49 2.95 -6.31
C GLY A 43 -5.97 2.70 -6.06
N VAL A 44 -6.41 1.47 -6.36
CA VAL A 44 -7.81 1.01 -6.22
C VAL A 44 -8.23 1.09 -4.76
N GLU A 45 -7.32 0.79 -3.85
CA GLU A 45 -7.51 0.80 -2.41
C GLU A 45 -7.90 2.19 -1.88
N SER A 46 -7.39 3.27 -2.50
CA SER A 46 -7.81 4.62 -2.12
C SER A 46 -9.31 4.79 -2.29
N TYR A 47 -9.85 4.32 -3.41
CA TYR A 47 -11.25 4.48 -3.76
C TYR A 47 -12.14 3.50 -2.99
N ALA A 48 -11.67 2.27 -2.78
CA ALA A 48 -12.34 1.30 -1.91
C ALA A 48 -12.59 1.87 -0.51
N ASN A 49 -11.55 2.45 0.11
CA ASN A 49 -11.68 3.04 1.44
C ASN A 49 -12.60 4.27 1.45
N LEU A 50 -12.67 5.03 0.36
CA LEU A 50 -13.59 6.17 0.23
C LEU A 50 -15.04 5.72 0.00
N ASN A 51 -15.25 4.67 -0.77
CA ASN A 51 -16.57 4.05 -0.95
C ASN A 51 -17.08 3.52 0.39
N GLU A 52 -16.24 2.80 1.13
CA GLU A 52 -16.55 2.26 2.45
C GLU A 52 -16.75 3.36 3.51
N ALA A 53 -16.21 4.56 3.33
CA ALA A 53 -16.46 5.70 4.22
C ALA A 53 -17.94 6.11 4.27
N SER A 54 -18.75 5.73 3.27
CA SER A 54 -20.21 5.92 3.29
C SER A 54 -20.92 5.04 4.32
N SER A 55 -20.33 3.88 4.64
CA SER A 55 -20.83 2.87 5.58
C SER A 55 -19.66 2.32 6.40
N PRO A 56 -19.07 3.13 7.29
CA PRO A 56 -17.75 2.84 7.85
C PRO A 56 -17.75 1.59 8.72
N THR A 57 -16.87 0.64 8.39
CA THR A 57 -16.67 -0.62 9.13
C THR A 57 -15.45 -0.57 10.07
N THR A 58 -14.50 0.34 9.81
CA THR A 58 -13.26 0.50 10.58
C THR A 58 -13.14 1.91 11.13
N LEU A 59 -12.27 2.11 12.12
CA LEU A 59 -11.96 3.45 12.60
C LEU A 59 -11.35 4.32 11.50
N PHE A 60 -10.60 3.72 10.57
CA PHE A 60 -10.01 4.46 9.46
C PHE A 60 -11.09 5.00 8.51
N THR A 61 -12.02 4.16 8.07
CA THR A 61 -13.12 4.59 7.19
C THR A 61 -14.12 5.50 7.91
N LEU A 62 -14.28 5.34 9.23
CA LEU A 62 -15.02 6.29 10.06
C LEU A 62 -14.34 7.67 10.10
N LEU A 63 -13.01 7.74 10.20
CA LEU A 63 -12.30 9.03 10.14
C LEU A 63 -12.42 9.67 8.75
N LEU A 64 -12.42 8.85 7.69
CA LEU A 64 -12.62 9.33 6.32
C LEU A 64 -14.04 9.88 6.09
N SER A 65 -15.06 9.31 6.73
CA SER A 65 -16.46 9.75 6.53
C SER A 65 -16.73 11.18 7.00
N PHE A 66 -15.89 11.72 7.89
CA PHE A 66 -15.93 13.12 8.30
C PHE A 66 -15.32 14.09 7.28
N VAL A 67 -14.65 13.59 6.24
CA VAL A 67 -14.02 14.43 5.22
C VAL A 67 -15.01 14.64 4.06
N PRO A 68 -15.46 15.88 3.80
CA PRO A 68 -16.41 16.13 2.73
C PRO A 68 -15.83 15.78 1.36
N VAL A 69 -16.71 15.43 0.41
CA VAL A 69 -16.28 14.96 -0.91
C VAL A 69 -15.41 15.96 -1.67
N THR A 70 -15.66 17.25 -1.48
CA THR A 70 -14.88 18.34 -2.07
C THR A 70 -13.44 18.43 -1.53
N PHE A 71 -13.15 17.81 -0.39
CA PHE A 71 -11.84 17.82 0.26
C PHE A 71 -11.01 16.55 0.01
N HIS A 72 -11.48 15.57 -0.77
CA HIS A 72 -10.72 14.34 -1.03
C HIS A 72 -9.30 14.59 -1.56
N MET A 73 -9.10 15.62 -2.37
CA MET A 73 -7.77 16.00 -2.88
C MET A 73 -6.82 16.47 -1.76
N HIS A 74 -7.37 17.05 -0.69
CA HIS A 74 -6.61 17.47 0.48
C HIS A 74 -6.22 16.29 1.38
N LEU A 75 -6.85 15.11 1.22
CA LEU A 75 -6.43 13.90 1.94
C LEU A 75 -4.99 13.51 1.58
N LEU A 76 -4.51 13.87 0.40
CA LEU A 76 -3.10 13.68 0.03
C LEU A 76 -2.15 14.49 0.92
N LEU A 77 -2.55 15.70 1.32
CA LEU A 77 -1.77 16.50 2.28
C LEU A 77 -1.78 15.86 3.68
N VAL A 78 -2.89 15.21 4.06
CA VAL A 78 -2.98 14.45 5.31
C VAL A 78 -2.06 13.23 5.26
N GLN A 79 -2.06 12.46 4.16
CA GLN A 79 -1.15 11.32 3.98
C GLN A 79 0.32 11.76 4.01
N LEU A 80 0.65 12.85 3.31
CA LEU A 80 1.99 13.44 3.34
C LEU A 80 2.41 13.85 4.75
N GLY A 81 1.51 14.51 5.50
CA GLY A 81 1.73 14.89 6.89
C GLY A 81 1.95 13.67 7.80
N LEU A 82 1.13 12.63 7.66
CA LEU A 82 1.26 11.37 8.41
C LEU A 82 2.57 10.65 8.09
N MET A 83 3.03 10.66 6.84
CA MET A 83 4.32 10.07 6.50
C MET A 83 5.49 10.86 7.09
N LEU A 84 5.46 12.18 7.02
CA LEU A 84 6.50 13.02 7.64
C LEU A 84 6.51 12.84 9.17
N LEU A 85 5.35 12.71 9.79
CA LEU A 85 5.23 12.36 11.21
C LEU A 85 5.79 10.95 11.49
N SER A 86 5.46 9.96 10.66
CA SER A 86 6.02 8.61 10.75
C SER A 86 7.54 8.62 10.64
N LEU A 87 8.12 9.38 9.73
CA LEU A 87 9.57 9.55 9.59
C LEU A 87 10.21 10.19 10.82
N TYR A 88 9.56 11.20 11.38
CA TYR A 88 10.03 11.83 12.62
C TYR A 88 9.99 10.86 13.80
N LEU A 89 8.90 10.09 13.95
CA LEU A 89 8.77 9.08 15.00
C LEU A 89 9.78 7.95 14.80
N LEU A 90 9.97 7.48 13.57
CA LEU A 90 10.97 6.47 13.23
C LEU A 90 12.38 6.97 13.55
N ASP A 91 12.71 8.21 13.21
CA ASP A 91 13.97 8.84 13.61
C ASP A 91 14.15 8.81 15.13
N CYS A 92 13.10 9.06 15.91
CA CYS A 92 13.14 8.97 17.38
C CYS A 92 13.37 7.53 17.88
N VAL A 93 12.66 6.55 17.33
CA VAL A 93 12.82 5.12 17.66
C VAL A 93 14.24 4.65 17.34
N LEU A 94 14.83 5.10 16.23
CA LEU A 94 16.19 4.73 15.82
C LEU A 94 17.30 5.48 16.58
N SER A 95 17.00 6.05 17.76
CA SER A 95 17.96 6.87 18.51
C SER A 95 19.16 6.10 19.07
N GLU A 96 19.05 4.78 19.22
CA GLU A 96 20.15 3.90 19.67
C GLU A 96 21.20 3.61 18.57
N LEU A 97 20.85 3.82 17.30
CA LEU A 97 21.78 3.61 16.19
C LEU A 97 22.82 4.73 16.13
N THR A 98 23.97 4.44 15.52
CA THR A 98 24.93 5.52 15.24
C THR A 98 24.28 6.53 14.29
N ILE A 99 24.69 7.81 14.39
CA ILE A 99 24.16 8.90 13.56
C ILE A 99 24.10 8.54 12.08
N ARG A 100 25.14 7.87 11.57
CA ARG A 100 25.22 7.47 10.17
C ARG A 100 24.27 6.32 9.84
N GLU A 101 24.25 5.25 10.61
CA GLU A 101 23.32 4.13 10.41
C GLU A 101 21.87 4.61 10.46
N ARG A 102 21.53 5.45 11.43
CA ARG A 102 20.20 6.07 11.55
C ARG A 102 19.82 6.85 10.30
N SER A 103 20.73 7.66 9.78
CA SER A 103 20.47 8.47 8.57
C SER A 103 20.33 7.60 7.32
N LEU A 104 21.16 6.56 7.20
CA LEU A 104 21.06 5.58 6.12
C LEU A 104 19.74 4.80 6.21
N ALA A 105 19.31 4.40 7.41
CA ALA A 105 18.05 3.67 7.59
C ALA A 105 16.85 4.53 7.17
N LEU A 106 16.82 5.80 7.58
CA LEU A 106 15.77 6.74 7.16
C LEU A 106 15.78 7.00 5.66
N LEU A 107 16.96 7.21 5.07
CA LEU A 107 17.07 7.41 3.62
C LEU A 107 16.65 6.17 2.83
N LEU A 108 17.03 4.98 3.29
CA LEU A 108 16.60 3.72 2.68
C LEU A 108 15.11 3.46 2.82
N PHE A 109 14.52 3.84 3.96
CA PHE A 109 13.07 3.80 4.15
C PHE A 109 12.38 4.75 3.18
N LEU A 110 12.85 6.01 3.08
CA LEU A 110 12.30 7.04 2.20
C LEU A 110 12.24 6.62 0.72
N ILE A 111 13.32 6.03 0.21
CA ILE A 111 13.44 5.67 -1.21
C ILE A 111 12.80 4.31 -1.53
N SER A 112 12.24 3.62 -0.53
CA SER A 112 11.65 2.30 -0.73
C SER A 112 10.32 2.41 -1.49
N PRO A 113 10.01 1.46 -2.39
CA PRO A 113 8.74 1.48 -3.13
C PRO A 113 7.51 1.48 -2.24
N ILE A 114 7.53 0.70 -1.15
CA ILE A 114 6.45 0.64 -0.17
C ILE A 114 6.22 2.00 0.51
N ALA A 115 7.27 2.76 0.82
CA ALA A 115 7.10 4.09 1.44
C ALA A 115 6.47 5.08 0.45
N LEU A 116 6.87 5.04 -0.83
CA LEU A 116 6.23 5.84 -1.88
C LEU A 116 4.74 5.50 -1.98
N TYR A 117 4.42 4.21 -2.10
CA TYR A 117 3.05 3.71 -2.15
C TYR A 117 2.20 4.18 -0.97
N LEU A 118 2.72 4.07 0.26
CA LEU A 118 2.00 4.49 1.46
C LEU A 118 1.70 6.00 1.47
N THR A 119 2.51 6.82 0.81
CA THR A 119 2.24 8.25 0.69
C THR A 119 1.23 8.58 -0.38
N SER A 120 1.24 7.85 -1.50
CA SER A 120 0.38 8.11 -2.66
C SER A 120 -1.04 7.55 -2.51
N THR A 121 -1.23 6.54 -1.66
CA THR A 121 -2.49 5.81 -1.52
C THR A 121 -3.17 6.10 -0.17
N ILE A 122 -4.48 6.32 -0.19
CA ILE A 122 -5.30 6.44 1.02
C ILE A 122 -5.55 5.05 1.57
N THR A 123 -4.74 4.65 2.56
CA THR A 123 -4.85 3.32 3.19
C THR A 123 -4.80 3.41 4.72
N PRO A 124 -5.41 2.45 5.44
CA PRO A 124 -5.30 2.38 6.90
C PRO A 124 -3.86 2.11 7.38
N TYR A 125 -3.00 1.63 6.48
CA TYR A 125 -1.66 1.17 6.80
C TYR A 125 -0.72 2.29 7.24
N LEU A 126 -0.80 3.49 6.64
CA LEU A 126 0.06 4.60 7.06
C LEU A 126 -0.32 5.11 8.46
N LEU A 127 -1.62 5.18 8.75
CA LEU A 127 -2.10 5.52 10.09
C LEU A 127 -1.65 4.45 11.11
N ALA A 128 -1.78 3.17 10.75
CA ALA A 128 -1.32 2.07 11.59
C ALA A 128 0.19 2.11 11.84
N LEU A 129 1.01 2.43 10.82
CA LEU A 129 2.45 2.63 10.96
C LEU A 129 2.76 3.77 11.92
N THR A 130 2.12 4.93 11.72
CA THR A 130 2.30 6.13 12.56
C THR A 130 2.00 5.80 14.02
N LEU A 131 0.85 5.17 14.29
CA LEU A 131 0.43 4.78 15.62
C LEU A 131 1.34 3.71 16.22
N SER A 132 1.83 2.75 15.43
CA SER A 132 2.77 1.74 15.91
C SER A 132 4.11 2.35 16.35
N LEU A 133 4.63 3.31 15.59
CA LEU A 133 5.84 4.05 15.97
C LEU A 133 5.62 4.92 17.19
N ALA A 134 4.47 5.60 17.28
CA ALA A 134 4.07 6.38 18.46
C ALA A 134 3.94 5.50 19.70
N PHE A 135 3.38 4.29 19.55
CA PHE A 135 3.28 3.28 20.60
C PHE A 135 4.66 2.87 21.12
N ILE A 136 5.58 2.49 20.22
CA ILE A 136 6.94 2.08 20.61
C ILE A 136 7.63 3.20 21.39
N LEU A 137 7.55 4.44 20.88
CA LEU A 137 8.17 5.59 21.51
C LEU A 137 7.54 5.92 22.88
N ALA A 138 6.21 5.90 22.99
CA ALA A 138 5.52 6.12 24.25
C ALA A 138 5.89 5.06 25.30
N TYR A 139 6.04 3.81 24.87
CA TYR A 139 6.43 2.70 25.74
C TYR A 139 7.87 2.87 26.25
N GLU A 140 8.82 3.16 25.36
CA GLU A 140 10.23 3.42 25.71
C GLU A 140 10.40 4.61 26.66
N LYS A 141 9.56 5.64 26.51
CA LYS A 141 9.52 6.81 27.40
C LYS A 141 8.71 6.60 28.67
N GLN A 142 8.25 5.37 28.93
CA GLN A 142 7.48 4.99 30.12
C GLN A 142 6.12 5.70 30.23
N HIS A 143 5.57 6.22 29.13
CA HIS A 143 4.21 6.75 29.04
C HIS A 143 3.21 5.60 28.82
N TYR A 144 3.10 4.71 29.80
CA TYR A 144 2.34 3.46 29.65
C TYR A 144 0.84 3.68 29.39
N PHE A 145 0.23 4.71 29.97
CA PHE A 145 -1.18 5.02 29.73
C PHE A 145 -1.45 5.39 28.27
N LEU A 146 -0.61 6.26 27.69
CA LEU A 146 -0.69 6.61 26.27
C LEU A 146 -0.42 5.41 25.38
N SER A 147 0.58 4.60 25.73
CA SER A 147 0.91 3.36 25.00
C SER A 147 -0.27 2.38 25.01
N PHE A 148 -0.94 2.23 26.16
CA PHE A 148 -2.14 1.42 26.30
C PHE A 148 -3.28 1.94 25.43
N LEU A 149 -3.55 3.25 25.46
CA LEU A 149 -4.59 3.87 24.63
C LEU A 149 -4.33 3.59 23.14
N ILE A 150 -3.09 3.81 22.67
CA ILE A 150 -2.73 3.54 21.27
C ILE A 150 -2.89 2.05 20.94
N ALA A 151 -2.48 1.14 21.82
CA ALA A 151 -2.62 -0.29 21.62
C ALA A 151 -4.09 -0.76 21.55
N VAL A 152 -4.99 -0.08 22.27
CA VAL A 152 -6.44 -0.33 22.18
C VAL A 152 -7.02 0.20 20.88
N VAL A 153 -6.55 1.35 20.38
CA VAL A 153 -7.05 1.99 19.16
C VAL A 153 -6.55 1.28 17.89
N LEU A 154 -5.30 0.82 17.87
CA LEU A 154 -4.66 0.28 16.66
C LEU A 154 -5.44 -0.87 15.97
N PRO A 155 -6.01 -1.85 16.69
CA PRO A 155 -6.77 -2.94 16.10
C PRO A 155 -8.04 -2.47 15.34
N PHE A 156 -8.63 -1.34 15.75
CA PHE A 156 -9.78 -0.74 15.06
C PHE A 156 -9.38 -0.01 13.78
N VAL A 157 -8.11 0.36 13.64
CA VAL A 157 -7.58 0.92 12.38
C VAL A 157 -7.32 -0.21 11.40
N HIS A 158 -6.64 -1.27 11.82
CA HIS A 158 -6.35 -2.42 10.98
C HIS A 158 -5.99 -3.66 11.81
N LEU A 159 -6.65 -4.80 11.53
CA LEU A 159 -6.54 -6.01 12.34
C LEU A 159 -5.12 -6.59 12.40
N PHE A 160 -4.41 -6.66 11.27
CA PHE A 160 -3.04 -7.24 11.26
C PHE A 160 -2.04 -6.42 12.06
N SER A 161 -2.29 -5.12 12.25
CA SER A 161 -1.44 -4.26 13.07
C SER A 161 -1.50 -4.69 14.54
N ALA A 162 -2.64 -5.24 14.99
CA ALA A 162 -2.80 -5.83 16.31
C ALA A 162 -1.92 -7.08 16.50
N ILE A 163 -1.86 -7.95 15.49
CA ILE A 163 -1.00 -9.14 15.50
C ILE A 163 0.47 -8.72 15.64
N LEU A 164 0.87 -7.65 14.97
CA LEU A 164 2.25 -7.16 15.02
C LEU A 164 2.58 -6.52 16.38
N LEU A 165 1.65 -5.76 16.97
CA LEU A 165 1.79 -5.31 18.36
C LEU A 165 1.86 -6.48 19.34
N PHE A 166 1.07 -7.53 19.12
CA PHE A 166 1.09 -8.73 19.95
C PHE A 166 2.46 -9.41 19.88
N LEU A 167 3.00 -9.62 18.67
CA LEU A 167 4.33 -10.19 18.47
C LEU A 167 5.43 -9.30 19.09
N TYR A 168 5.30 -7.98 18.98
CA TYR A 168 6.21 -7.05 19.64
C TYR A 168 6.09 -7.09 21.17
N GLY A 169 4.88 -7.25 21.71
CA GLY A 169 4.64 -7.45 23.15
C GLY A 169 5.29 -8.73 23.67
N LEU A 170 5.19 -9.84 22.92
CA LEU A 170 5.89 -11.09 23.24
C LEU A 170 7.41 -10.89 23.22
N PHE A 171 7.91 -10.13 22.24
CA PHE A 171 9.31 -9.77 22.17
C PHE A 171 9.77 -8.99 23.41
N LEU A 172 9.02 -7.97 23.83
CA LEU A 172 9.33 -7.19 25.05
C LEU A 172 9.34 -8.08 26.31
N LEU A 173 8.35 -8.97 26.46
CA LEU A 173 8.31 -9.93 27.57
C LEU A 173 9.53 -10.84 27.65
N SER A 174 10.10 -11.20 26.49
CA SER A 174 11.27 -12.05 26.43
C SER A 174 12.55 -11.35 26.91
N GLN A 175 12.61 -10.02 26.80
CA GLN A 175 13.79 -9.22 27.13
C GLN A 175 13.79 -8.71 28.58
N GLU A 176 12.62 -8.51 29.19
CA GLU A 176 12.54 -7.87 30.50
C GLU A 176 12.80 -8.79 31.69
N LYS A 177 13.49 -8.26 32.71
CA LYS A 177 13.65 -8.90 34.03
C LYS A 177 12.39 -8.71 34.90
N SER A 178 12.19 -9.65 35.82
CA SER A 178 10.98 -9.94 36.64
C SER A 178 9.92 -8.85 36.88
N ALA A 179 10.29 -7.63 37.31
CA ALA A 179 9.32 -6.62 37.75
C ALA A 179 8.48 -5.99 36.62
N SER A 180 9.02 -5.92 35.40
CA SER A 180 8.32 -5.29 34.26
C SER A 180 7.48 -6.29 33.45
N LYS A 181 7.74 -7.60 33.64
CA LYS A 181 6.91 -8.69 33.09
C LYS A 181 5.43 -8.54 33.48
N LYS A 182 5.10 -8.17 34.72
CA LYS A 182 3.71 -7.98 35.15
C LYS A 182 2.97 -6.92 34.32
N LYS A 183 3.65 -5.83 33.99
CA LYS A 183 3.06 -4.74 33.19
C LYS A 183 2.86 -5.17 31.74
N ALA A 184 3.87 -5.83 31.17
CA ALA A 184 3.79 -6.38 29.82
C ALA A 184 2.77 -7.53 29.70
N THR A 185 2.53 -8.31 30.75
CA THR A 185 1.46 -9.34 30.78
C THR A 185 0.07 -8.72 30.82
N ILE A 186 -0.18 -7.72 31.68
CA ILE A 186 -1.47 -6.99 31.71
C ILE A 186 -1.74 -6.34 30.36
N PHE A 187 -0.69 -5.80 29.73
CA PHE A 187 -0.74 -5.23 28.40
C PHE A 187 -1.10 -6.25 27.31
N LEU A 188 -0.46 -7.42 27.31
CA LEU A 188 -0.76 -8.52 26.39
C LEU A 188 -2.18 -9.07 26.54
N ILE A 189 -2.67 -9.15 27.78
CA ILE A 189 -4.06 -9.52 28.05
C ILE A 189 -5.01 -8.46 27.47
N GLY A 190 -4.69 -7.18 27.59
CA GLY A 190 -5.47 -6.09 26.98
C GLY A 190 -5.57 -6.23 25.45
N ILE A 191 -4.44 -6.45 24.78
CA ILE A 191 -4.41 -6.69 23.32
C ILE A 191 -5.22 -7.93 22.96
N LEU A 192 -5.05 -9.02 23.70
CA LEU A 192 -5.74 -10.28 23.43
C LEU A 192 -7.26 -10.14 23.59
N VAL A 193 -7.72 -9.42 24.62
CA VAL A 193 -9.14 -9.17 24.85
C VAL A 193 -9.73 -8.32 23.72
N VAL A 194 -9.04 -7.25 23.30
CA VAL A 194 -9.48 -6.43 22.16
C VAL A 194 -9.51 -7.25 20.87
N PHE A 195 -8.50 -8.11 20.66
CA PHE A 195 -8.46 -9.01 19.51
C PHE A 195 -9.63 -9.99 19.51
N ILE A 196 -9.93 -10.63 20.64
CA ILE A 196 -11.07 -11.54 20.78
C ILE A 196 -12.38 -10.82 20.50
N LEU A 197 -12.56 -9.60 21.05
CA LEU A 197 -13.77 -8.81 20.83
C LEU A 197 -13.97 -8.46 19.35
N LEU A 198 -12.90 -8.08 18.65
CA LEU A 198 -12.95 -7.79 17.22
C LEU A 198 -13.28 -9.02 16.38
N VAL A 199 -12.65 -10.15 16.66
CA VAL A 199 -12.92 -11.42 15.95
C VAL A 199 -14.35 -11.91 16.21
N SER A 200 -14.91 -11.64 17.39
CA SER A 200 -16.24 -12.11 17.76
C SER A 200 -17.41 -11.29 17.17
N GLY A 201 -17.17 -10.04 16.77
CA GLY A 201 -18.24 -9.12 16.34
C GLY A 201 -18.08 -8.55 14.93
N VAL A 202 -16.90 -8.63 14.34
CA VAL A 202 -16.65 -8.13 12.99
C VAL A 202 -16.59 -9.33 12.06
N SER A 203 -17.45 -9.36 11.03
CA SER A 203 -17.27 -10.27 9.90
C SER A 203 -15.94 -9.93 9.24
N ILE A 204 -14.87 -10.62 9.65
CA ILE A 204 -13.56 -10.46 9.03
C ILE A 204 -13.69 -11.04 7.63
N SER A 205 -14.02 -10.15 6.68
CA SER A 205 -13.96 -10.48 5.27
C SER A 205 -12.49 -10.67 4.94
N LEU A 206 -12.02 -11.91 5.02
CA LEU A 206 -10.72 -12.33 4.48
C LEU A 206 -10.83 -12.38 2.95
N LYS A 207 -11.29 -11.29 2.33
CA LYS A 207 -11.12 -11.07 0.88
C LYS A 207 -9.62 -10.96 0.64
N THR A 208 -9.00 -12.13 0.48
CA THR A 208 -7.60 -12.28 0.12
C THR A 208 -7.54 -12.12 -1.39
N GLU A 209 -7.67 -10.88 -1.85
CA GLU A 209 -7.66 -10.56 -3.28
C GLU A 209 -6.27 -10.76 -3.91
N GLU A 210 -5.22 -10.86 -3.09
CA GLU A 210 -3.88 -11.13 -3.59
C GLU A 210 -3.66 -12.64 -3.80
N SER A 211 -3.69 -13.05 -5.07
CA SER A 211 -3.08 -14.31 -5.48
C SER A 211 -1.63 -14.40 -4.95
N LEU A 212 -1.23 -15.56 -4.42
CA LEU A 212 0.09 -15.82 -3.83
C LEU A 212 1.25 -15.81 -4.85
N SER A 213 1.13 -15.08 -5.97
CA SER A 213 2.17 -15.04 -6.98
C SER A 213 3.41 -14.30 -6.46
N PRO A 214 4.62 -14.90 -6.60
CA PRO A 214 5.87 -14.24 -6.25
C PRO A 214 6.10 -12.89 -6.96
N SER A 215 5.43 -12.67 -8.10
CA SER A 215 5.48 -11.40 -8.84
C SER A 215 5.00 -10.21 -8.01
N PHE A 216 4.20 -10.41 -6.96
CA PHE A 216 3.72 -9.35 -6.08
C PHE A 216 4.69 -8.98 -4.95
N PHE A 217 5.81 -9.69 -4.80
CA PHE A 217 6.75 -9.45 -3.71
C PHE A 217 7.88 -8.47 -4.07
N ILE A 218 8.30 -8.44 -5.34
CA ILE A 218 9.44 -7.65 -5.82
C ILE A 218 8.95 -6.57 -6.79
N SER A 219 9.24 -5.31 -6.48
CA SER A 219 8.78 -4.16 -7.27
C SER A 219 9.30 -4.19 -8.71
N GLU A 220 10.54 -4.65 -8.91
CA GLU A 220 11.16 -4.76 -10.23
C GLU A 220 10.49 -5.83 -11.12
N PHE A 221 9.64 -6.69 -10.56
CA PHE A 221 8.82 -7.66 -11.30
C PHE A 221 7.37 -7.20 -11.53
N GLY A 222 7.09 -5.91 -11.32
CA GLY A 222 5.78 -5.31 -11.54
C GLY A 222 4.88 -5.27 -10.30
N ALA A 223 5.38 -5.65 -9.12
CA ALA A 223 4.63 -5.46 -7.89
C ALA A 223 4.47 -3.97 -7.58
N VAL A 224 3.22 -3.50 -7.52
CA VAL A 224 2.90 -2.13 -7.06
C VAL A 224 3.35 -1.91 -5.61
N GLN A 225 3.29 -2.97 -4.80
CA GLN A 225 3.47 -2.98 -3.35
C GLN A 225 4.62 -3.92 -2.90
N GLY A 226 5.70 -3.95 -3.69
CA GLY A 226 6.84 -4.87 -3.49
C GLY A 226 8.07 -4.23 -2.84
N TYR A 227 9.01 -5.08 -2.39
CA TYR A 227 10.34 -4.64 -2.01
C TYR A 227 11.21 -4.43 -3.24
N SER A 228 12.14 -3.48 -3.19
CA SER A 228 13.24 -3.48 -4.15
C SER A 228 14.12 -4.71 -3.92
N PHE A 229 14.43 -5.45 -4.98
CA PHE A 229 15.30 -6.63 -4.90
C PHE A 229 16.64 -6.32 -4.23
N LEU A 230 17.29 -5.21 -4.63
CA LEU A 230 18.56 -4.82 -4.06
C LEU A 230 18.42 -4.44 -2.58
N PHE A 231 17.35 -3.74 -2.22
CA PHE A 231 17.09 -3.36 -0.83
C PHE A 231 16.91 -4.59 0.07
N LEU A 232 16.13 -5.58 -0.39
CA LEU A 232 15.97 -6.86 0.29
C LEU A 232 17.32 -7.58 0.45
N PHE A 233 18.12 -7.64 -0.62
CA PHE A 233 19.43 -8.30 -0.61
C PHE A 233 20.40 -7.67 0.40
N ILE A 234 20.53 -6.33 0.40
CA ILE A 234 21.39 -5.61 1.34
C ILE A 234 20.86 -5.74 2.78
N GLY A 235 19.53 -5.72 2.96
CA GLY A 235 18.88 -5.96 4.24
C GLY A 235 19.21 -7.34 4.82
N LEU A 236 19.16 -8.39 3.99
CA LEU A 236 19.54 -9.76 4.37
C LEU A 236 21.03 -9.88 4.71
N ILE A 237 21.93 -9.24 3.95
CA ILE A 237 23.35 -9.16 4.31
C ILE A 237 23.51 -8.51 5.69
N GLY A 238 22.81 -7.40 5.93
CA GLY A 238 22.82 -6.70 7.22
C GLY A 238 22.32 -7.55 8.38
N LEU A 239 21.29 -8.36 8.13
CA LEU A 239 20.74 -9.32 9.07
C LEU A 239 21.79 -10.37 9.44
N ILE A 240 22.40 -11.02 8.44
CA ILE A 240 23.44 -12.04 8.63
C ILE A 240 24.63 -11.47 9.39
N LEU A 241 25.10 -10.28 9.01
CA LEU A 241 26.25 -9.62 9.65
C LEU A 241 25.98 -9.21 11.10
N SER A 242 24.72 -8.99 11.45
CA SER A 242 24.30 -8.63 12.80
C SER A 242 23.97 -9.86 13.64
N TRP A 243 23.73 -11.02 13.03
CA TRP A 243 23.17 -12.21 13.66
C TRP A 243 23.98 -12.66 14.89
N LYS A 244 23.33 -12.60 16.06
CA LYS A 244 23.86 -13.18 17.31
C LYS A 244 23.04 -14.41 17.66
N LYS A 245 23.71 -15.56 17.85
CA LYS A 245 23.05 -16.87 18.01
C LYS A 245 21.99 -16.94 19.12
N THR A 246 22.08 -16.11 20.15
CA THR A 246 21.20 -16.15 21.33
C THR A 246 20.05 -15.15 21.31
N ASP A 247 19.88 -14.40 20.23
CA ASP A 247 18.96 -13.26 20.20
C ASP A 247 17.67 -13.60 19.43
N LEU A 248 16.54 -13.52 20.13
CA LEU A 248 15.21 -13.85 19.60
C LEU A 248 14.73 -12.91 18.49
N ARG A 249 15.39 -11.75 18.28
CA ARG A 249 15.03 -10.80 17.21
C ARG A 249 15.14 -11.41 15.80
N TYR A 250 16.13 -12.27 15.59
CA TYR A 250 16.41 -12.86 14.28
C TYR A 250 15.34 -13.86 13.83
N PRO A 251 14.95 -14.87 14.61
CA PRO A 251 13.85 -15.77 14.23
C PRO A 251 12.52 -15.02 14.09
N LEU A 252 12.25 -14.03 14.95
CA LEU A 252 11.04 -13.20 14.83
C LEU A 252 11.01 -12.47 13.49
N LEU A 253 12.13 -11.87 13.06
CA LEU A 253 12.20 -11.22 11.75
C LEU A 253 12.00 -12.20 10.59
N LEU A 254 12.54 -13.42 10.67
CA LEU A 254 12.30 -14.44 9.64
C LEU A 254 10.82 -14.82 9.54
N VAL A 255 10.13 -14.95 10.69
CA VAL A 255 8.67 -15.16 10.71
C VAL A 255 7.95 -13.98 10.08
N LEU A 256 8.32 -12.74 10.42
CA LEU A 256 7.73 -11.55 9.81
C LEU A 256 8.00 -11.48 8.30
N LEU A 257 9.21 -11.84 7.85
CA LEU A 257 9.56 -11.87 6.44
C LEU A 257 8.71 -12.90 5.69
N PHE A 258 8.49 -14.08 6.27
CA PHE A 258 7.57 -15.09 5.73
C PHE A 258 6.14 -14.56 5.66
N LEU A 259 5.62 -13.99 6.76
CA LEU A 259 4.28 -13.40 6.80
C LEU A 259 4.10 -12.25 5.80
N SER A 260 5.18 -11.52 5.50
CA SER A 260 5.16 -10.43 4.52
C SER A 260 4.94 -10.90 3.08
N VAL A 261 5.16 -12.18 2.78
CA VAL A 261 4.79 -12.77 1.49
C VAL A 261 3.27 -12.83 1.35
N ILE A 262 2.56 -13.09 2.45
CA ILE A 262 1.12 -13.34 2.47
C ILE A 262 0.33 -12.05 2.68
N ASN A 263 0.90 -11.09 3.41
CA ASN A 263 0.15 -9.92 3.88
C ASN A 263 0.93 -8.62 3.71
N PHE A 264 0.33 -7.67 2.98
CA PHE A 264 0.92 -6.35 2.74
C PHE A 264 1.20 -5.56 4.02
N ALA A 265 0.30 -5.59 5.01
CA ALA A 265 0.50 -4.86 6.26
C ALA A 265 1.82 -5.28 6.93
N THR A 266 2.14 -6.58 6.92
CA THR A 266 3.39 -7.10 7.46
C THR A 266 4.62 -6.62 6.67
N ARG A 267 4.48 -6.37 5.35
CA ARG A 267 5.58 -5.85 4.53
C ARG A 267 6.12 -4.51 5.03
N ILE A 268 5.24 -3.66 5.56
CA ILE A 268 5.59 -2.33 6.08
C ILE A 268 6.48 -2.42 7.32
N PHE A 269 6.20 -3.36 8.22
CA PHE A 269 6.99 -3.53 9.44
C PHE A 269 8.32 -4.22 9.14
N VAL A 270 8.32 -5.18 8.21
CA VAL A 270 9.55 -5.79 7.69
C VAL A 270 10.41 -4.74 6.98
N LEU A 271 9.82 -3.79 6.24
CA LEU A 271 10.55 -2.66 5.65
C LEU A 271 11.32 -1.86 6.70
N ILE A 272 10.72 -1.55 7.86
CA ILE A 272 11.43 -0.84 8.94
C ILE A 272 12.65 -1.64 9.43
N ALA A 273 12.46 -2.94 9.65
CA ALA A 273 13.56 -3.80 10.10
C ALA A 273 14.65 -3.92 9.02
N LEU A 274 14.26 -4.16 7.76
CA LEU A 274 15.18 -4.25 6.63
C LEU A 274 15.95 -2.95 6.42
N SER A 275 15.34 -1.78 6.63
CA SER A 275 16.03 -0.49 6.47
C SER A 275 17.15 -0.33 7.50
N VAL A 276 16.91 -0.76 8.75
CA VAL A 276 17.92 -0.79 9.81
C VAL A 276 19.05 -1.77 9.48
N PHE A 277 18.74 -2.99 9.06
CA PHE A 277 19.79 -3.96 8.71
C PHE A 277 20.57 -3.54 7.47
N ALA A 278 19.89 -3.06 6.44
CA ALA A 278 20.52 -2.56 5.23
C ALA A 278 21.44 -1.36 5.54
N ALA A 279 21.03 -0.45 6.42
CA ALA A 279 21.87 0.65 6.88
C ALA A 279 23.15 0.18 7.57
N LYS A 280 23.08 -0.86 8.42
CA LYS A 280 24.26 -1.46 9.05
C LYS A 280 25.19 -2.12 8.04
N ALA A 281 24.63 -2.83 7.05
CA ALA A 281 25.40 -3.41 5.96
C ALA A 281 26.14 -2.34 5.16
N LEU A 282 25.44 -1.28 4.76
CA LEU A 282 26.01 -0.16 4.02
C LEU A 282 27.08 0.57 4.83
N ASP A 283 26.83 0.89 6.10
CA ASP A 283 27.85 1.55 6.92
C ASP A 283 29.10 0.66 7.04
N ARG A 284 28.94 -0.66 7.17
CA ARG A 284 30.08 -1.58 7.19
C ARG A 284 30.84 -1.60 5.86
N ILE A 285 30.15 -1.63 4.72
CA ILE A 285 30.78 -1.56 3.38
C ILE A 285 31.55 -0.23 3.22
N ILE A 286 30.95 0.87 3.67
CA ILE A 286 31.54 2.22 3.62
C ILE A 286 32.76 2.33 4.53
N ARG A 287 32.77 1.71 5.72
CA ARG A 287 33.90 1.80 6.66
C ARG A 287 35.01 0.79 6.36
N ARG A 288 34.69 -0.33 5.72
CA ARG A 288 35.69 -1.36 5.39
C ARG A 288 36.81 -0.75 4.55
N ARG A 289 38.06 -1.08 4.90
CA ARG A 289 39.23 -0.79 4.08
C ARG A 289 39.26 -1.83 2.97
N TRP A 290 39.13 -1.38 1.74
CA TRP A 290 39.24 -2.23 0.56
C TRP A 290 40.69 -2.19 0.08
N GLN A 291 41.21 -3.34 -0.38
CA GLN A 291 42.55 -3.39 -0.98
C GLN A 291 42.62 -2.49 -2.22
N VAL A 292 41.54 -2.44 -3.00
CA VAL A 292 41.41 -1.60 -4.19
C VAL A 292 40.30 -0.57 -3.96
N ALA A 293 40.68 0.70 -3.73
CA ALA A 293 39.75 1.79 -3.43
C ALA A 293 38.74 2.06 -4.57
N TYR A 294 39.17 1.85 -5.81
CA TYR A 294 38.33 2.01 -7.00
C TYR A 294 37.13 1.04 -7.01
N VAL A 295 37.37 -0.23 -6.66
CA VAL A 295 36.30 -1.25 -6.58
C VAL A 295 35.24 -0.84 -5.56
N LYS A 296 35.66 -0.30 -4.41
CA LYS A 296 34.72 0.23 -3.39
C LYS A 296 33.84 1.34 -3.96
N GLY A 297 34.45 2.30 -4.67
CA GLY A 297 33.74 3.40 -5.30
C GLY A 297 32.69 2.91 -6.30
N LEU A 298 33.08 1.98 -7.18
CA LEU A 298 32.17 1.36 -8.15
C LEU A 298 31.03 0.58 -7.48
N THR A 299 31.32 -0.23 -6.45
CA THR A 299 30.27 -0.98 -5.74
C THR A 299 29.27 -0.04 -5.07
N LEU A 300 29.72 1.03 -4.41
CA LEU A 300 28.83 2.01 -3.78
C LEU A 300 28.01 2.79 -4.82
N LEU A 301 28.62 3.16 -5.94
CA LEU A 301 27.94 3.81 -7.05
C LEU A 301 26.86 2.90 -7.64
N LEU A 302 27.17 1.62 -7.88
CA LEU A 302 26.22 0.65 -8.39
C LEU A 302 25.02 0.49 -7.45
N ILE A 303 25.28 0.33 -6.15
CA ILE A 303 24.21 0.26 -5.13
C ILE A 303 23.31 1.51 -5.19
N PHE A 304 23.93 2.69 -5.22
CA PHE A 304 23.20 3.96 -5.29
C PHE A 304 22.35 4.07 -6.56
N CYS A 305 22.92 3.76 -7.73
CA CYS A 305 22.21 3.79 -8.99
C CYS A 305 21.04 2.81 -9.01
N THR A 306 21.22 1.57 -8.56
CA THR A 306 20.13 0.58 -8.55
C THR A 306 19.00 0.99 -7.60
N LEU A 307 19.32 1.52 -6.42
CA LEU A 307 18.29 2.05 -5.50
C LEU A 307 17.54 3.22 -6.14
N LEU A 308 18.26 4.16 -6.76
CA LEU A 308 17.66 5.30 -7.45
C LEU A 308 16.75 4.85 -8.62
N PHE A 309 17.20 3.90 -9.44
CA PHE A 309 16.40 3.35 -10.53
C PHE A 309 15.15 2.64 -10.02
N SER A 310 15.23 1.92 -8.90
CA SER A 310 14.07 1.28 -8.27
C SER A 310 13.03 2.33 -7.85
N THR A 311 13.47 3.40 -7.15
CA THR A 311 12.62 4.53 -6.76
C THR A 311 11.99 5.23 -7.97
N LEU A 312 12.78 5.54 -9.00
CA LEU A 312 12.27 6.21 -10.21
C LEU A 312 11.28 5.34 -10.98
N THR A 313 11.52 4.03 -11.03
CA THR A 313 10.59 3.08 -11.65
C THR A 313 9.28 3.04 -10.89
N GLN A 314 9.32 3.02 -9.55
CA GLN A 314 8.10 3.08 -8.73
C GLN A 314 7.34 4.39 -8.95
N ILE A 315 8.02 5.54 -8.93
CA ILE A 315 7.37 6.85 -9.19
C ILE A 315 6.68 6.82 -10.56
N ARG A 316 7.34 6.27 -11.59
CA ARG A 316 6.74 6.13 -12.92
C ARG A 316 5.49 5.23 -12.90
N ILE A 317 5.57 4.07 -12.26
CA ILE A 317 4.43 3.16 -12.11
C ILE A 317 3.26 3.90 -11.44
N GLU A 318 3.52 4.64 -10.36
CA GLU A 318 2.48 5.38 -9.62
C GLU A 318 1.89 6.55 -10.40
N VAL A 319 2.71 7.21 -11.23
CA VAL A 319 2.26 8.30 -12.10
C VAL A 319 1.39 7.79 -13.24
N ASP A 320 1.76 6.66 -13.85
CA ASP A 320 1.09 6.10 -15.03
C ASP A 320 -0.15 5.24 -14.67
N HIS A 321 -0.39 4.97 -13.38
CA HIS A 321 -1.48 4.12 -12.93
C HIS A 321 -2.85 4.82 -12.98
N THR A 322 -3.88 4.01 -13.22
CA THR A 322 -5.28 4.40 -13.21
C THR A 322 -5.73 4.96 -11.85
N PRO A 323 -6.74 5.84 -11.82
CA PRO A 323 -7.44 6.39 -12.98
C PRO A 323 -6.60 7.47 -13.70
N VAL A 324 -6.64 7.44 -15.03
CA VAL A 324 -6.14 8.52 -15.90
C VAL A 324 -7.29 9.43 -16.33
N ARG A 325 -6.98 10.58 -16.93
CA ARG A 325 -7.97 11.56 -17.36
C ARG A 325 -9.02 10.97 -18.30
N GLU A 326 -8.63 10.04 -19.16
CA GLU A 326 -9.52 9.34 -20.08
C GLU A 326 -10.57 8.50 -19.33
N ASP A 327 -10.16 7.81 -18.26
CA ASP A 327 -11.05 7.01 -17.42
C ASP A 327 -12.10 7.90 -16.76
N LEU A 328 -11.68 9.06 -16.23
CA LEU A 328 -12.62 10.02 -15.65
C LEU A 328 -13.67 10.52 -16.63
N GLN A 329 -13.29 10.75 -17.89
CA GLN A 329 -14.25 11.18 -18.91
C GLN A 329 -15.25 10.07 -19.22
N ALA A 330 -14.79 8.83 -19.28
CA ALA A 330 -15.64 7.66 -19.45
C ALA A 330 -16.59 7.45 -18.25
N TYR A 331 -16.09 7.56 -17.02
CA TYR A 331 -16.92 7.49 -15.81
C TYR A 331 -17.92 8.65 -15.74
N SER A 332 -17.49 9.87 -16.05
CA SER A 332 -18.40 11.03 -16.12
C SER A 332 -19.48 10.84 -17.18
N PHE A 333 -19.15 10.24 -18.32
CA PHE A 333 -20.12 9.92 -19.36
C PHE A 333 -21.14 8.88 -18.86
N LEU A 334 -20.67 7.79 -18.23
CA LEU A 334 -21.55 6.77 -17.63
C LEU A 334 -22.46 7.36 -16.57
N ASN A 335 -21.95 8.18 -15.66
CA ASN A 335 -22.75 8.81 -14.61
C ASN A 335 -23.89 9.70 -15.17
N GLN A 336 -23.74 10.23 -16.39
CA GLN A 336 -24.77 11.07 -17.03
C GLN A 336 -25.77 10.26 -17.85
N GLN A 337 -25.37 9.12 -18.41
CA GLN A 337 -26.16 8.36 -19.38
C GLN A 337 -26.77 7.07 -18.79
N ALA A 338 -26.19 6.51 -17.74
CA ALA A 338 -26.58 5.22 -17.20
C ALA A 338 -27.81 5.29 -16.29
N PHE A 339 -28.64 4.25 -16.35
CA PHE A 339 -29.71 4.05 -15.37
C PHE A 339 -29.12 3.48 -14.07
N ARG A 340 -29.62 3.95 -12.92
CA ARG A 340 -29.03 3.62 -11.59
C ARG A 340 -29.26 2.17 -11.15
N ASP A 341 -30.22 1.49 -11.74
CA ASP A 341 -30.58 0.10 -11.46
C ASP A 341 -29.86 -0.92 -12.36
N GLU A 342 -29.05 -0.43 -13.30
CA GLU A 342 -28.27 -1.26 -14.21
C GLU A 342 -26.83 -1.45 -13.74
N GLN A 343 -26.23 -2.58 -14.14
CA GLN A 343 -24.86 -2.92 -13.79
C GLN A 343 -23.89 -2.70 -14.95
N VAL A 344 -22.62 -2.49 -14.59
CA VAL A 344 -21.51 -2.38 -15.54
C VAL A 344 -20.60 -3.59 -15.41
N PHE A 345 -20.36 -4.28 -16.52
CA PHE A 345 -19.32 -5.29 -16.61
C PHE A 345 -17.98 -4.63 -16.93
N THR A 346 -17.00 -4.86 -16.06
CA THR A 346 -15.66 -4.27 -16.13
C THR A 346 -14.66 -5.17 -15.42
N HIS A 347 -13.37 -4.95 -15.66
CA HIS A 347 -12.31 -5.62 -14.92
C HIS A 347 -12.38 -5.31 -13.41
N PRO A 348 -12.07 -6.29 -12.52
CA PRO A 348 -12.10 -6.09 -11.06
C PRO A 348 -11.33 -4.85 -10.59
N SER A 349 -10.17 -4.57 -11.19
CA SER A 349 -9.36 -3.39 -10.84
C SER A 349 -10.05 -2.04 -11.09
N ASN A 350 -11.17 -2.01 -11.81
CA ASN A 350 -11.88 -0.78 -12.13
C ASN A 350 -13.19 -0.62 -11.35
N GLN A 351 -13.63 -1.65 -10.61
CA GLN A 351 -14.90 -1.65 -9.90
C GLN A 351 -14.99 -0.50 -8.89
N GLU A 352 -13.96 -0.32 -8.08
CA GLU A 352 -13.94 0.71 -7.04
C GLU A 352 -13.92 2.13 -7.61
N TYR A 353 -13.18 2.34 -8.71
CA TYR A 353 -13.18 3.62 -9.41
C TYR A 353 -14.56 3.91 -10.00
N LEU A 354 -15.11 2.94 -10.72
CA LEU A 354 -16.40 3.06 -11.38
C LEU A 354 -17.51 3.35 -10.36
N PHE A 355 -17.58 2.58 -9.27
CA PHE A 355 -18.56 2.78 -8.22
C PHE A 355 -18.40 4.16 -7.56
N TYR A 356 -17.17 4.57 -7.26
CA TYR A 356 -16.91 5.89 -6.67
C TYR A 356 -17.40 7.05 -7.54
N TYR A 357 -17.15 6.99 -8.86
CA TYR A 357 -17.46 8.10 -9.76
C TYR A 357 -18.89 8.07 -10.33
N THR A 358 -19.52 6.91 -10.39
CA THR A 358 -20.82 6.73 -11.06
C THR A 358 -21.93 6.27 -10.12
N GLY A 359 -21.59 5.67 -8.98
CA GLY A 359 -22.53 4.97 -8.10
C GLY A 359 -23.12 3.70 -8.70
N LEU A 360 -22.69 3.28 -9.91
CA LEU A 360 -23.16 2.07 -10.55
C LEU A 360 -22.45 0.87 -9.93
N SER A 361 -23.24 -0.13 -9.53
CA SER A 361 -22.70 -1.38 -9.04
C SER A 361 -22.15 -2.21 -10.19
N THR A 362 -21.10 -2.96 -9.88
CA THR A 362 -20.63 -4.06 -10.71
C THR A 362 -21.12 -5.36 -10.07
N PRO A 363 -21.27 -6.47 -10.81
CA PRO A 363 -21.61 -7.76 -10.22
C PRO A 363 -20.55 -8.12 -9.15
N GLU A 364 -20.89 -8.03 -7.86
CA GLU A 364 -19.95 -8.22 -6.73
C GLU A 364 -19.45 -9.67 -6.63
N GLU A 365 -20.31 -10.65 -6.92
CA GLU A 365 -20.04 -12.08 -6.67
C GLU A 365 -20.74 -13.05 -7.65
N LEU A 366 -21.37 -12.58 -8.75
CA LEU A 366 -22.43 -13.35 -9.44
C LEU A 366 -22.23 -13.75 -10.90
N LEU A 367 -21.15 -13.37 -11.57
CA LEU A 367 -20.79 -14.12 -12.77
C LEU A 367 -20.20 -15.45 -12.31
N THR A 368 -20.97 -16.54 -12.47
CA THR A 368 -20.54 -17.91 -12.19
C THR A 368 -19.17 -18.24 -12.80
N SER A 369 -18.82 -17.54 -13.90
CA SER A 369 -17.43 -17.18 -14.21
C SER A 369 -17.39 -15.98 -15.16
N PRO A 370 -16.68 -14.87 -14.83
CA PRO A 370 -16.40 -13.81 -15.81
C PRO A 370 -15.74 -14.34 -17.09
N GLU A 371 -15.03 -15.47 -16.97
CA GLU A 371 -14.36 -16.15 -18.08
C GLU A 371 -15.39 -16.80 -19.01
N GLU A 372 -16.54 -17.27 -18.51
CA GLU A 372 -17.64 -17.76 -19.35
C GLU A 372 -18.21 -16.64 -20.24
N LEU A 373 -18.44 -15.46 -19.66
CA LEU A 373 -18.91 -14.31 -20.44
C LEU A 373 -17.85 -13.89 -21.47
N LEU A 374 -16.58 -13.78 -21.07
CA LEU A 374 -15.48 -13.38 -21.94
C LEU A 374 -15.23 -14.38 -23.08
N SER A 375 -15.30 -15.68 -22.80
CA SER A 375 -15.06 -16.73 -23.79
C SER A 375 -16.27 -17.05 -24.67
N SER A 376 -17.44 -16.49 -24.38
CA SER A 376 -18.65 -16.79 -25.13
C SER A 376 -18.62 -16.22 -26.55
N PHE A 377 -18.51 -17.09 -27.56
CA PHE A 377 -18.74 -16.75 -28.97
C PHE A 377 -20.22 -16.83 -29.37
N LYS A 378 -21.08 -17.40 -28.50
CA LYS A 378 -22.51 -17.57 -28.77
C LYS A 378 -23.27 -16.40 -28.19
N LEU A 379 -23.95 -15.65 -29.06
CA LEU A 379 -24.72 -14.47 -28.67
C LEU A 379 -25.76 -14.81 -27.59
N ASP A 380 -26.49 -15.92 -27.73
CA ASP A 380 -27.54 -16.32 -26.79
C ASP A 380 -26.99 -16.56 -25.37
N ASN A 381 -25.81 -17.16 -25.25
CA ASN A 381 -25.16 -17.38 -23.96
C ASN A 381 -24.72 -16.07 -23.33
N ALA A 382 -24.12 -15.16 -24.11
CA ALA A 382 -23.71 -13.85 -23.61
C ALA A 382 -24.92 -13.02 -23.18
N VAL A 383 -25.99 -13.01 -23.98
CA VAL A 383 -27.27 -12.37 -23.65
C VAL A 383 -27.85 -12.91 -22.36
N TYR A 384 -27.91 -14.24 -22.21
CA TYR A 384 -28.40 -14.88 -20.99
C TYR A 384 -27.63 -14.42 -19.74
N LEU A 385 -26.29 -14.43 -19.79
CA LEU A 385 -25.44 -14.00 -18.68
C LEU A 385 -25.62 -12.50 -18.38
N LEU A 386 -25.68 -11.65 -19.41
CA LEU A 386 -25.90 -10.21 -19.25
C LEU A 386 -27.28 -9.90 -18.64
N GLU A 387 -28.33 -10.60 -19.05
CA GLU A 387 -29.68 -10.41 -18.53
C GLU A 387 -29.83 -10.95 -17.10
N GLN A 388 -29.23 -12.10 -16.81
CA GLN A 388 -29.23 -12.70 -15.48
C GLN A 388 -28.63 -11.74 -14.45
N ASP A 389 -27.50 -11.11 -14.79
CA ASP A 389 -26.77 -10.21 -13.89
C ASP A 389 -27.14 -8.73 -14.09
N ARG A 390 -28.15 -8.44 -14.92
CA ARG A 390 -28.63 -7.07 -15.21
C ARG A 390 -27.50 -6.14 -15.69
N ILE A 391 -26.56 -6.69 -16.44
CA ILE A 391 -25.45 -5.96 -17.04
C ILE A 391 -25.97 -5.23 -18.28
N LYS A 392 -26.01 -3.90 -18.21
CA LYS A 392 -26.35 -3.06 -19.36
C LYS A 392 -25.12 -2.56 -20.09
N TYR A 393 -24.07 -2.24 -19.36
CA TYR A 393 -22.89 -1.59 -19.91
C TYR A 393 -21.68 -2.51 -19.82
N VAL A 394 -20.82 -2.44 -20.84
CA VAL A 394 -19.50 -3.09 -20.83
C VAL A 394 -18.46 -2.00 -20.95
N TYR A 395 -17.64 -1.82 -19.91
CA TYR A 395 -16.53 -0.87 -19.85
C TYR A 395 -15.22 -1.59 -20.15
N LEU A 396 -14.50 -1.13 -21.17
CA LEU A 396 -13.21 -1.69 -21.59
C LEU A 396 -12.15 -0.59 -21.63
N ASP A 397 -11.13 -0.69 -20.77
CA ASP A 397 -9.93 0.16 -20.80
C ASP A 397 -8.70 -0.63 -21.29
N THR A 398 -7.54 0.03 -21.40
CA THR A 398 -6.29 -0.62 -21.84
C THR A 398 -5.92 -1.83 -20.97
N ALA A 399 -6.10 -1.72 -19.65
CA ALA A 399 -5.72 -2.76 -18.70
C ALA A 399 -6.59 -4.00 -18.88
N THR A 400 -7.91 -3.80 -18.97
CA THR A 400 -8.93 -4.82 -19.24
C THR A 400 -8.67 -5.51 -20.57
N LYS A 401 -8.41 -4.73 -21.63
CA LYS A 401 -8.13 -5.27 -22.98
C LYS A 401 -6.92 -6.21 -22.97
N LYS A 402 -5.86 -5.83 -22.24
CA LYS A 402 -4.64 -6.62 -22.13
C LYS A 402 -4.79 -7.83 -21.20
N SER A 403 -5.41 -7.68 -20.02
CA SER A 403 -5.51 -8.75 -19.03
C SER A 403 -6.44 -9.88 -19.49
N TRP A 404 -7.52 -9.54 -20.19
CA TRP A 404 -8.47 -10.52 -20.72
C TRP A 404 -8.17 -10.96 -22.15
N ASN A 405 -7.06 -10.48 -22.73
CA ASN A 405 -6.72 -10.68 -24.14
C ASN A 405 -7.94 -10.43 -25.04
N ILE A 406 -8.62 -9.30 -24.82
CA ILE A 406 -10.00 -9.09 -25.29
C ILE A 406 -10.12 -9.24 -26.80
N GLU A 407 -9.06 -8.88 -27.54
CA GLU A 407 -9.03 -8.94 -29.00
C GLU A 407 -9.23 -10.37 -29.52
N GLU A 408 -8.90 -11.38 -28.72
CA GLU A 408 -9.11 -12.80 -29.00
C GLU A 408 -10.35 -13.38 -28.30
N SER A 409 -11.03 -12.59 -27.47
CA SER A 409 -12.18 -13.03 -26.66
C SER A 409 -13.48 -13.08 -27.48
N GLY A 410 -14.34 -14.06 -27.15
CA GLY A 410 -15.64 -14.21 -27.80
C GLY A 410 -16.56 -13.02 -27.54
N LEU A 411 -16.52 -12.45 -26.33
CA LEU A 411 -17.32 -11.26 -26.00
C LEU A 411 -16.97 -10.08 -26.90
N TYR A 412 -15.69 -9.78 -27.12
CA TYR A 412 -15.31 -8.65 -27.97
C TYR A 412 -15.75 -8.84 -29.42
N PHE A 413 -15.67 -10.07 -29.94
CA PHE A 413 -16.25 -10.38 -31.25
C PHE A 413 -17.75 -10.04 -31.29
N LEU A 414 -18.52 -10.39 -30.25
CA LEU A 414 -19.95 -10.06 -30.16
C LEU A 414 -20.20 -8.55 -30.03
N LEU A 415 -19.40 -7.83 -29.24
CA LEU A 415 -19.48 -6.37 -29.09
C LEU A 415 -19.28 -5.65 -30.43
N MET A 416 -18.39 -6.16 -31.28
CA MET A 416 -18.04 -5.55 -32.56
C MET A 416 -18.96 -5.95 -33.71
N ASN A 417 -19.53 -7.16 -33.68
CA ASN A 417 -20.21 -7.74 -34.84
C ASN A 417 -21.71 -7.99 -34.63
N SER A 418 -22.23 -7.93 -33.42
CA SER A 418 -23.67 -8.13 -33.19
C SER A 418 -24.43 -6.80 -33.20
N GLY A 419 -25.66 -6.82 -33.73
CA GLY A 419 -26.58 -5.67 -33.63
C GLY A 419 -27.14 -5.43 -32.22
N ARG A 420 -26.74 -6.26 -31.23
CA ARG A 420 -27.20 -6.20 -29.83
C ARG A 420 -26.40 -5.24 -28.96
N PHE A 421 -25.23 -4.82 -29.40
CA PHE A 421 -24.38 -3.87 -28.68
C PHE A 421 -24.18 -2.62 -29.52
N ILE A 422 -24.29 -1.47 -28.88
CA ILE A 422 -23.93 -0.18 -29.47
C ILE A 422 -22.76 0.39 -28.68
N ARG A 423 -21.69 0.75 -29.36
CA ARG A 423 -20.61 1.53 -28.76
C ARG A 423 -21.10 2.96 -28.54
N ILE A 424 -21.35 3.31 -27.28
CA ILE A 424 -21.88 4.62 -26.88
C ILE A 424 -20.78 5.64 -26.53
N TYR A 425 -19.56 5.16 -26.28
CA TYR A 425 -18.40 5.99 -25.97
C TYR A 425 -17.11 5.37 -26.51
N GLN A 426 -16.22 6.21 -27.04
CA GLN A 426 -14.87 5.82 -27.41
C GLN A 426 -13.94 7.02 -27.26
N LEU A 427 -12.90 6.86 -26.45
CA LEU A 427 -11.80 7.82 -26.36
C LEU A 427 -10.49 7.07 -26.15
N ASN A 428 -9.54 7.26 -27.08
CA ASN A 428 -8.27 6.53 -27.11
C ASN A 428 -8.52 5.01 -27.05
N SER A 429 -8.04 4.34 -26.00
CA SER A 429 -8.20 2.91 -25.76
C SER A 429 -9.41 2.56 -24.89
N THR A 430 -10.13 3.54 -24.35
CA THR A 430 -11.30 3.34 -23.48
C THR A 430 -12.58 3.33 -24.31
N GLU A 431 -13.38 2.28 -24.13
CA GLU A 431 -14.63 2.04 -24.86
C GLU A 431 -15.75 1.67 -23.88
N ILE A 432 -16.97 2.12 -24.20
CA ILE A 432 -18.18 1.69 -23.48
C ILE A 432 -19.19 1.20 -24.50
N TYR A 433 -19.69 -0.01 -24.28
CA TYR A 433 -20.77 -0.62 -25.05
C TYR A 433 -22.03 -0.69 -24.22
N MET A 434 -23.18 -0.44 -24.85
CA MET A 434 -24.50 -0.60 -24.28
C MET A 434 -25.17 -1.82 -24.89
N TYR A 435 -25.68 -2.72 -24.05
CA TYR A 435 -26.51 -3.84 -24.44
C TYR A 435 -27.97 -3.38 -24.68
N LEU A 436 -28.53 -3.69 -25.84
CA LEU A 436 -29.88 -3.22 -26.22
C LEU A 436 -31.03 -4.09 -25.69
N GLY A 437 -30.77 -5.29 -25.19
CA GLY A 437 -31.83 -6.26 -24.87
C GLY A 437 -32.24 -7.12 -26.06
N GLN A 438 -33.19 -8.04 -25.83
CA GLN A 438 -33.88 -8.74 -26.92
C GLN A 438 -34.77 -7.78 -27.71
N GLU A 439 -34.79 -7.93 -29.03
CA GLU A 439 -35.73 -7.21 -29.88
C GLU A 439 -37.05 -7.89 -29.57
N GLN A 440 -38.01 -7.14 -29.08
CA GLN A 440 -39.38 -7.61 -29.02
C GLN A 440 -39.80 -7.83 -30.48
N SER A 441 -39.68 -9.08 -30.92
CA SER A 441 -40.07 -9.55 -32.25
C SER A 441 -41.57 -9.47 -32.44
#